data_AF-A0A3E0VSX2-F1
#
_entry.id   AF-A0A3E0VSX2-F1
#
_cell.length_a   1.000
_cell.length_b   1.000
_cell.length_c   1.000
_cell.angle_alpha   90.00
_cell.angle_beta   90.00
_cell.angle_gamma   90.00
#
_symmetry.space_group_name_H-M   'P 1'
#
loop_
_entity.id
_entity.type
_entity.pdbx_description
1 polymer ?
#
loop_
_entity_poly.entity_id
_entity_poly.type
_entity_poly.pdbx_seq_one_letter_code
_entity_poly.pdbx_strand_id
1 'polypeptide(L)'
;MLLERDLIQSVGFRNVSEGGRVTGFQLRLRMPSYRGMAASLIDGVAIRIPGLVDVPAEVPLWTLGGRTHTLEQLWRSEGLRWQLEDAAVVTVPFEGGLPQGVHEVSIELRLRMSYVPEEHQPSVYRVTKHVTLTPDGGGAPFEYGVSLYSFMTDFGTVLDLETALAAVADVGATGVEILGEGHVANYPEPSTAWRDEWFRLLEKYSLAPTNYGSWIDTRLHSSGPHAHAMTAEEGAATLQRDLRLAKELGFRFVRPKIGVVSGDLIPDPIWTESVERSLDLAHELDVIICPEIHSPTPIRHPVVDDYIGLIQRTGTKHFGLLIDTGIFQDRPIPLGPGETRETRPAFLDGIGVDPADFAEVAEYVVFVQAKFHDIDENLHDQQIPWRPVLQSLKDSGYTGYLSSEYEGVREPWRSIEQVRRQHSLMRSITDTLD
;
A
#
# COMPACT_ATOMS: atom_id res chain seq x y z
N MET A 1 -7.78 -15.34 -1.17
CA MET A 1 -7.34 -14.21 -2.02
C MET A 1 -8.23 -14.06 -3.24
N LEU A 2 -8.68 -12.83 -3.51
CA LEU A 2 -9.43 -12.44 -4.69
C LEU A 2 -8.49 -12.17 -5.87
N LEU A 3 -9.02 -12.27 -7.10
CA LEU A 3 -8.28 -12.01 -8.34
C LEU A 3 -8.75 -10.72 -8.98
N GLU A 4 -7.81 -9.98 -9.59
CA GLU A 4 -8.13 -8.85 -10.46
C GLU A 4 -9.04 -9.32 -11.60
N ARG A 5 -9.94 -8.43 -12.05
CA ARG A 5 -10.83 -8.74 -13.17
C ARG A 5 -10.06 -9.04 -14.46
N ASP A 6 -8.95 -8.32 -14.66
CA ASP A 6 -8.09 -8.46 -15.82
C ASP A 6 -7.49 -9.86 -15.92
N LEU A 7 -7.06 -10.25 -17.12
CA LEU A 7 -6.43 -11.55 -17.32
C LEU A 7 -5.01 -11.56 -16.74
N ILE A 8 -4.19 -10.56 -17.07
CA ILE A 8 -2.86 -10.36 -16.45
C ILE A 8 -3.06 -9.70 -15.09
N GLN A 9 -2.62 -10.36 -14.02
CA GLN A 9 -2.62 -9.80 -12.67
C GLN A 9 -1.37 -8.92 -12.48
N SER A 10 -1.53 -7.78 -11.82
CA SER A 10 -0.43 -6.93 -11.38
C SER A 10 0.36 -7.57 -10.24
N VAL A 11 -0.33 -8.29 -9.34
CA VAL A 11 0.34 -9.06 -8.27
C VAL A 11 1.04 -10.30 -8.82
N GLY A 12 2.21 -10.62 -8.26
CA GLY A 12 3.00 -11.80 -8.61
C GLY A 12 3.87 -11.63 -9.87
N PHE A 13 4.01 -10.41 -10.38
CA PHE A 13 4.98 -10.09 -11.43
C PHE A 13 6.36 -9.82 -10.82
N ARG A 14 7.30 -10.75 -11.03
CA ARG A 14 8.64 -10.71 -10.41
C ARG A 14 9.65 -11.53 -11.19
N ASN A 15 10.93 -11.25 -10.99
CA ASN A 15 12.00 -12.14 -11.40
C ASN A 15 11.99 -13.42 -10.53
N VAL A 16 12.42 -14.54 -11.11
CA VAL A 16 12.51 -15.84 -10.44
C VAL A 16 13.97 -16.23 -10.34
N SER A 17 14.38 -16.65 -9.14
CA SER A 17 15.76 -17.05 -8.86
C SER A 17 15.85 -18.50 -8.41
N GLU A 18 16.83 -19.23 -8.94
CA GLU A 18 17.19 -20.58 -8.52
C GLU A 18 18.70 -20.63 -8.21
N GLY A 19 19.08 -21.14 -7.04
CA GLY A 19 20.49 -21.23 -6.64
C GLY A 19 21.21 -19.87 -6.60
N GLY A 20 20.50 -18.77 -6.32
CA GLY A 20 21.06 -17.41 -6.29
C GLY A 20 21.26 -16.76 -7.66
N ARG A 21 20.79 -17.38 -8.75
CA ARG A 21 20.79 -16.80 -10.09
C ARG A 21 19.36 -16.53 -10.55
N VAL A 22 19.14 -15.39 -11.18
CA VAL A 22 17.87 -15.08 -11.84
C VAL A 22 17.76 -15.90 -13.12
N THR A 23 16.82 -16.85 -13.15
CA THR A 23 16.63 -17.80 -14.26
C THR A 23 15.48 -17.41 -15.20
N GLY A 24 14.66 -16.45 -14.79
CA GLY A 24 13.51 -16.00 -15.56
C GLY A 24 12.69 -14.96 -14.83
N PHE A 25 11.47 -14.76 -15.31
CA PHE A 25 10.45 -13.96 -14.64
C PHE A 25 9.12 -14.68 -14.65
N GLN A 26 8.23 -14.30 -13.75
CA GLN A 26 6.89 -14.83 -13.67
C GLN A 26 5.84 -13.73 -13.76
N LEU A 27 4.66 -14.13 -14.21
CA LEU A 27 3.42 -13.37 -14.16
C LEU A 27 2.27 -14.29 -13.74
N ARG A 28 1.17 -13.69 -13.29
CA ARG A 28 -0.04 -14.43 -12.93
C ARG A 28 -1.13 -14.18 -13.95
N LEU A 29 -1.79 -15.26 -14.38
CA LEU A 29 -2.93 -15.21 -15.29
C LEU A 29 -4.18 -15.67 -14.56
N ARG A 30 -5.28 -14.95 -14.72
CA ARG A 30 -6.62 -15.37 -14.30
C ARG A 30 -7.29 -16.21 -15.39
N MET A 31 -8.11 -17.18 -14.97
CA MET A 31 -8.94 -17.98 -15.87
C MET A 31 -9.89 -17.07 -16.66
N PRO A 32 -9.81 -17.00 -18.01
CA PRO A 32 -10.69 -16.13 -18.81
C PRO A 32 -12.10 -16.74 -19.01
N SER A 33 -12.36 -17.92 -18.44
CA SER A 33 -13.66 -18.61 -18.50
C SER A 33 -14.46 -18.44 -17.20
N TYR A 34 -15.77 -18.69 -17.26
CA TYR A 34 -16.66 -18.73 -16.11
C TYR A 34 -16.49 -19.99 -15.24
N ARG A 35 -15.64 -20.94 -15.65
CA ARG A 35 -15.34 -22.17 -14.90
C ARG A 35 -13.86 -22.50 -14.99
N GLY A 36 -13.35 -23.25 -14.01
CA GLY A 36 -12.04 -23.88 -14.10
C GLY A 36 -11.97 -24.94 -15.21
N MET A 37 -10.77 -25.37 -15.56
CA MET A 37 -10.54 -26.35 -16.64
C MET A 37 -9.50 -27.40 -16.29
N ALA A 38 -9.55 -28.54 -16.98
CA ALA A 38 -8.48 -29.52 -16.92
C ALA A 38 -7.21 -28.92 -17.55
N ALA A 39 -6.07 -29.12 -16.92
CA ALA A 39 -4.82 -28.51 -17.38
C ALA A 39 -4.38 -29.04 -18.75
N SER A 40 -4.79 -30.26 -19.10
CA SER A 40 -4.53 -30.87 -20.42
C SER A 40 -5.23 -30.17 -21.60
N LEU A 41 -6.11 -29.20 -21.33
CA LEU A 41 -6.77 -28.36 -22.34
C LEU A 41 -6.06 -27.00 -22.58
N ILE A 42 -4.94 -26.76 -21.91
CA ILE A 42 -4.12 -25.56 -22.13
C ILE A 42 -3.21 -25.83 -23.33
N ASP A 43 -3.22 -24.95 -24.34
CA ASP A 43 -2.35 -25.06 -25.53
C ASP A 43 -1.18 -24.06 -25.48
N GLY A 44 -0.93 -23.48 -24.31
CA GLY A 44 0.19 -22.61 -24.01
C GLY A 44 -0.16 -21.12 -24.02
N VAL A 45 0.85 -20.30 -23.78
CA VAL A 45 0.74 -18.84 -23.76
C VAL A 45 1.98 -18.22 -24.37
N ALA A 46 1.85 -17.50 -25.48
CA ALA A 46 2.97 -16.74 -26.01
C ALA A 46 3.09 -15.42 -25.24
N ILE A 47 4.31 -14.95 -25.01
CA ILE A 47 4.57 -13.74 -24.21
C ILE A 47 5.52 -12.84 -24.99
N ARG A 48 5.15 -11.55 -25.09
CA ARG A 48 5.95 -10.51 -25.72
C ARG A 48 6.08 -9.30 -24.79
N ILE A 49 7.31 -8.82 -24.66
CA ILE A 49 7.66 -7.52 -24.07
C ILE A 49 8.52 -6.81 -25.13
N PRO A 50 8.06 -5.70 -25.73
CA PRO A 50 8.74 -5.06 -26.85
C PRO A 50 10.23 -4.83 -26.62
N GLY A 51 11.07 -5.29 -27.55
CA GLY A 51 12.53 -5.13 -27.49
C GLY A 51 13.27 -6.00 -26.48
N LEU A 52 12.55 -6.77 -25.64
CA LEU A 52 13.16 -7.59 -24.57
C LEU A 52 12.82 -9.08 -24.68
N VAL A 53 11.54 -9.43 -24.86
CA VAL A 53 11.05 -10.81 -24.82
C VAL A 53 10.10 -11.07 -25.99
N ASP A 54 10.27 -12.18 -26.70
CA ASP A 54 9.28 -12.72 -27.64
C ASP A 54 9.41 -14.24 -27.63
N VAL A 55 8.58 -14.91 -26.82
CA VAL A 55 8.59 -16.36 -26.64
C VAL A 55 7.29 -17.00 -27.11
N PRO A 56 7.36 -18.13 -27.83
CA PRO A 56 6.18 -18.82 -28.33
C PRO A 56 5.47 -19.59 -27.21
N ALA A 57 4.26 -20.10 -27.50
CA ALA A 57 3.31 -20.58 -26.50
C ALA A 57 3.78 -21.82 -25.70
N GLU A 58 4.71 -22.58 -26.27
CA GLU A 58 5.30 -23.78 -25.71
C GLU A 58 6.45 -23.53 -24.73
N VAL A 59 7.01 -22.31 -24.69
CA VAL A 59 8.18 -21.99 -23.85
C VAL A 59 7.80 -21.79 -22.38
N PRO A 60 6.77 -21.00 -22.03
CA PRO A 60 6.49 -20.73 -20.62
C PRO A 60 6.09 -21.98 -19.83
N LEU A 61 6.57 -22.03 -18.60
CA LEU A 61 6.26 -23.05 -17.62
C LEU A 61 5.02 -22.64 -16.81
N TRP A 62 4.26 -23.64 -16.39
CA TRP A 62 2.98 -23.45 -15.72
C TRP A 62 3.02 -24.04 -14.32
N THR A 63 2.77 -23.23 -13.32
CA THR A 63 2.61 -23.70 -11.95
C THR A 63 1.13 -23.75 -11.59
N LEU A 64 0.62 -24.97 -11.40
CA LEU A 64 -0.76 -25.28 -11.03
C LEU A 64 -0.74 -26.31 -9.90
N GLY A 65 -1.62 -26.18 -8.90
CA GLY A 65 -1.65 -27.11 -7.77
C GLY A 65 -0.31 -27.23 -7.01
N GLY A 66 0.44 -26.13 -6.95
CA GLY A 66 1.73 -26.06 -6.26
C GLY A 66 2.91 -26.74 -6.97
N ARG A 67 2.75 -27.21 -8.21
CA ARG A 67 3.82 -27.86 -8.99
C ARG A 67 3.98 -27.19 -10.34
N THR A 68 5.23 -27.09 -10.79
CA THR A 68 5.60 -26.52 -12.09
C THR A 68 5.64 -27.59 -13.16
N HIS A 69 5.10 -27.26 -14.33
CA HIS A 69 4.91 -28.17 -15.45
C HIS A 69 5.30 -27.48 -16.76
N THR A 70 5.92 -28.23 -17.65
CA THR A 70 5.98 -27.91 -19.08
C THR A 70 4.60 -28.11 -19.73
N LEU A 71 4.39 -27.51 -20.90
CA LEU A 71 3.14 -27.69 -21.65
C LEU A 71 2.84 -29.17 -21.96
N GLU A 72 3.86 -29.95 -22.34
CA GLU A 72 3.72 -31.39 -22.61
C GLU A 72 3.28 -32.18 -21.35
N GLN A 73 3.80 -31.82 -20.18
CA GLN A 73 3.39 -32.41 -18.91
C GLN A 73 1.93 -32.05 -18.56
N LEU A 74 1.47 -30.84 -18.88
CA LEU A 74 0.06 -30.48 -18.72
C LEU A 74 -0.83 -31.36 -19.59
N TRP A 75 -0.48 -31.56 -20.87
CA TRP A 75 -1.26 -32.42 -21.79
C TRP A 75 -1.36 -33.87 -21.32
N ARG A 76 -0.30 -34.39 -20.71
CA ARG A 76 -0.27 -35.75 -20.14
C ARG A 76 -0.87 -35.86 -18.75
N SER A 77 -1.22 -34.75 -18.11
CA SER A 77 -1.71 -34.76 -16.74
C SER A 77 -3.11 -35.36 -16.64
N GLU A 78 -3.32 -36.18 -15.62
CA GLU A 78 -4.64 -36.67 -15.22
C GLU A 78 -5.07 -35.98 -13.93
N GLY A 79 -6.28 -35.41 -13.91
CA GLY A 79 -6.85 -34.77 -12.72
C GLY A 79 -6.27 -33.41 -12.33
N LEU A 80 -5.17 -32.95 -12.93
CA LEU A 80 -4.67 -31.58 -12.72
C LEU A 80 -5.63 -30.55 -13.33
N ARG A 81 -5.92 -29.50 -12.59
CA ARG A 81 -6.86 -28.45 -13.00
C ARG A 81 -6.30 -27.06 -12.73
N TRP A 82 -6.66 -26.14 -13.61
CA TRP A 82 -6.61 -24.72 -13.31
C TRP A 82 -7.99 -24.32 -12.75
N GLN A 83 -8.05 -24.06 -11.44
CA GLN A 83 -9.29 -23.68 -10.75
C GLN A 83 -9.70 -22.26 -11.13
N LEU A 84 -10.99 -21.96 -10.99
CA LEU A 84 -11.55 -20.66 -11.35
C LEU A 84 -11.01 -19.52 -10.46
N GLU A 85 -10.86 -19.82 -9.17
CA GLU A 85 -10.44 -18.89 -8.12
C GLU A 85 -8.91 -18.75 -8.00
N ASP A 86 -8.15 -19.60 -8.70
CA ASP A 86 -6.70 -19.58 -8.70
C ASP A 86 -6.14 -18.85 -9.93
N ALA A 87 -5.17 -17.98 -9.71
CA ALA A 87 -4.33 -17.51 -10.80
C ALA A 87 -3.28 -18.58 -11.15
N ALA A 88 -3.13 -18.90 -12.44
CA ALA A 88 -2.00 -19.67 -12.93
C ALA A 88 -0.73 -18.82 -12.81
N VAL A 89 0.32 -19.37 -12.21
CA VAL A 89 1.64 -18.73 -12.26
C VAL A 89 2.35 -19.23 -13.51
N VAL A 90 2.63 -18.30 -14.41
CA VAL A 90 3.37 -18.56 -15.65
C VAL A 90 4.79 -18.06 -15.46
N THR A 91 5.78 -18.92 -15.67
CA THR A 91 7.20 -18.57 -15.58
C THR A 91 7.83 -18.64 -16.96
N VAL A 92 8.48 -17.56 -17.38
CA VAL A 92 9.22 -17.48 -18.63
C VAL A 92 10.70 -17.66 -18.33
N PRO A 93 11.34 -18.74 -18.83
CA PRO A 93 12.79 -18.86 -18.78
C PRO A 93 13.43 -17.70 -19.53
N PHE A 94 14.23 -16.90 -18.83
CA PHE A 94 14.87 -15.71 -19.36
C PHE A 94 16.06 -15.36 -18.46
N GLU A 95 17.24 -15.87 -18.83
CA GLU A 95 18.45 -15.74 -18.01
C GLU A 95 18.75 -14.27 -17.71
N GLY A 96 18.94 -13.95 -16.43
CA GLY A 96 19.15 -12.57 -15.96
C GLY A 96 17.86 -11.80 -15.64
N GLY A 97 16.70 -12.31 -16.02
CA GLY A 97 15.39 -11.71 -15.73
C GLY A 97 15.13 -10.40 -16.47
N LEU A 98 14.06 -9.74 -16.08
CA LEU A 98 13.69 -8.43 -16.60
C LEU A 98 14.40 -7.32 -15.82
N PRO A 99 14.74 -6.19 -16.47
CA PRO A 99 15.18 -5.01 -15.74
C PRO A 99 14.02 -4.46 -14.90
N GLN A 100 14.35 -3.78 -13.79
CA GLN A 100 13.34 -3.06 -13.00
C GLN A 100 12.65 -2.00 -13.86
N GLY A 101 11.35 -1.79 -13.63
CA GLY A 101 10.57 -0.76 -14.32
C GLY A 101 9.17 -1.23 -14.68
N VAL A 102 8.46 -0.41 -15.43
CA VAL A 102 7.14 -0.76 -15.96
C VAL A 102 7.32 -1.45 -17.31
N HIS A 103 6.67 -2.60 -17.49
CA HIS A 103 6.75 -3.40 -18.71
C HIS A 103 5.40 -3.48 -19.39
N GLU A 104 5.35 -3.19 -20.70
CA GLU A 104 4.20 -3.53 -21.52
C GLU A 104 4.22 -5.03 -21.83
N VAL A 105 3.43 -5.81 -21.09
CA VAL A 105 3.35 -7.26 -21.23
C VAL A 105 2.17 -7.61 -22.11
N SER A 106 2.45 -8.19 -23.27
CA SER A 106 1.45 -8.74 -24.19
C SER A 106 1.47 -10.27 -24.14
N ILE A 107 0.29 -10.89 -24.07
CA ILE A 107 0.16 -12.34 -24.13
C ILE A 107 -0.78 -12.80 -25.25
N GLU A 108 -0.57 -14.03 -25.70
CA GLU A 108 -1.53 -14.79 -26.50
C GLU A 108 -1.78 -16.14 -25.82
N LEU A 109 -2.83 -16.22 -25.01
CA LEU A 109 -3.24 -17.43 -24.30
C LEU A 109 -4.14 -18.31 -25.18
N ARG A 110 -3.81 -19.61 -25.30
CA ARG A 110 -4.55 -20.57 -26.13
C ARG A 110 -5.16 -21.67 -25.28
N LEU A 111 -6.48 -21.84 -25.37
CA LEU A 111 -7.26 -22.79 -24.56
C LEU A 111 -8.19 -23.62 -25.45
N ARG A 112 -8.22 -24.94 -25.24
CA ARG A 112 -9.22 -25.84 -25.85
C ARG A 112 -10.50 -25.86 -25.02
N MET A 113 -11.45 -25.03 -25.41
CA MET A 113 -12.70 -24.87 -24.69
C MET A 113 -13.71 -25.96 -25.07
N SER A 114 -14.11 -26.83 -24.13
CA SER A 114 -14.85 -28.07 -24.42
C SER A 114 -16.15 -27.96 -25.24
N TYR A 115 -16.74 -26.77 -25.36
CA TYR A 115 -18.00 -26.51 -26.08
C TYR A 115 -17.81 -25.65 -27.32
N VAL A 116 -16.56 -25.31 -27.68
CA VAL A 116 -16.23 -24.61 -28.93
C VAL A 116 -15.92 -25.67 -30.01
N PRO A 117 -16.56 -25.62 -31.20
CA PRO A 117 -16.32 -26.57 -32.29
C PRO A 117 -14.84 -26.68 -32.66
N GLU A 118 -14.39 -27.88 -33.07
CA GLU A 118 -12.98 -28.18 -33.34
C GLU A 118 -12.35 -27.22 -34.38
N GLU A 119 -13.10 -26.83 -35.40
CA GLU A 119 -12.69 -25.88 -36.44
C GLU A 119 -12.47 -24.44 -35.92
N HIS A 120 -12.93 -24.14 -34.71
CA HIS A 120 -12.78 -22.87 -34.03
C HIS A 120 -11.80 -22.95 -32.85
N GLN A 121 -11.08 -24.07 -32.70
CA GLN A 121 -10.07 -24.27 -31.66
C GLN A 121 -8.65 -23.97 -32.16
N PRO A 122 -7.74 -23.57 -31.26
CA PRO A 122 -8.01 -23.20 -29.87
C PRO A 122 -8.70 -21.83 -29.75
N SER A 123 -9.40 -21.59 -28.65
CA SER A 123 -9.81 -20.22 -28.28
C SER A 123 -8.57 -19.41 -27.91
N VAL A 124 -8.41 -18.24 -28.53
CA VAL A 124 -7.22 -17.38 -28.36
C VAL A 124 -7.60 -16.07 -27.68
N TYR A 125 -6.93 -15.78 -26.56
CA TYR A 125 -7.10 -14.55 -25.79
C TYR A 125 -5.84 -13.69 -25.92
N ARG A 126 -5.99 -12.49 -26.45
CA ARG A 126 -4.90 -11.51 -26.60
C ARG A 126 -5.18 -10.31 -25.71
N VAL A 127 -4.26 -10.04 -24.79
CA VAL A 127 -4.33 -8.91 -23.88
C VAL A 127 -2.95 -8.29 -23.72
N THR A 128 -2.94 -6.99 -23.45
CA THR A 128 -1.74 -6.22 -23.15
C THR A 128 -2.01 -5.43 -21.87
N LYS A 129 -1.04 -5.42 -20.95
CA LYS A 129 -1.12 -4.67 -19.69
C LYS A 129 0.26 -4.11 -19.34
N HIS A 130 0.29 -2.89 -18.83
CA HIS A 130 1.47 -2.33 -18.18
C HIS A 130 1.54 -2.88 -16.76
N VAL A 131 2.62 -3.57 -16.43
CA VAL A 131 2.85 -4.14 -15.10
C VAL A 131 4.22 -3.72 -14.61
N THR A 132 4.27 -3.21 -13.38
CA THR A 132 5.54 -2.79 -12.77
C THR A 132 6.29 -3.99 -12.20
N LEU A 133 7.59 -4.08 -12.48
CA LEU A 133 8.53 -4.92 -11.76
C LEU A 133 9.18 -4.10 -10.64
N THR A 134 8.98 -4.53 -9.40
CA THR A 134 9.59 -3.94 -8.21
C THR A 134 10.90 -4.68 -7.92
N PRO A 135 11.97 -4.00 -7.47
CA PRO A 135 13.27 -4.64 -7.26
C PRO A 135 13.23 -5.61 -6.07
N ASP A 136 14.01 -6.70 -6.18
CA ASP A 136 14.20 -7.69 -5.12
C ASP A 136 15.17 -7.13 -4.06
N GLY A 137 14.62 -6.40 -3.08
CA GLY A 137 15.44 -5.68 -2.09
C GLY A 137 16.13 -4.42 -2.65
N GLY A 138 16.86 -3.70 -1.79
CA GLY A 138 17.38 -2.35 -2.08
C GLY A 138 16.62 -1.25 -1.32
N GLY A 139 17.16 -0.03 -1.31
CA GLY A 139 16.55 1.11 -0.61
C GLY A 139 16.99 1.36 0.84
N ALA A 140 18.14 0.83 1.27
CA ALA A 140 18.74 1.26 2.55
C ALA A 140 19.01 2.78 2.49
N PRO A 141 18.66 3.55 3.54
CA PRO A 141 18.43 3.10 4.92
C PRO A 141 16.97 2.90 5.35
N PHE A 142 15.99 2.96 4.44
CA PHE A 142 14.57 2.98 4.81
C PHE A 142 13.94 1.59 4.90
N GLU A 143 12.94 1.48 5.78
CA GLU A 143 11.98 0.38 5.74
C GLU A 143 10.76 0.78 4.88
N TYR A 144 10.05 -0.20 4.32
CA TYR A 144 8.92 0.06 3.43
C TYR A 144 7.65 -0.58 3.95
N GLY A 145 6.58 0.21 4.00
CA GLY A 145 5.27 -0.24 4.44
C GLY A 145 4.17 0.26 3.53
N VAL A 146 2.95 -0.25 3.73
CA VAL A 146 1.76 0.21 3.01
C VAL A 146 0.63 0.39 4.01
N SER A 147 0.00 1.56 3.98
CA SER A 147 -1.29 1.78 4.63
C SER A 147 -2.39 1.15 3.81
N LEU A 148 -3.23 0.32 4.43
CA LEU A 148 -4.39 -0.28 3.77
C LEU A 148 -5.41 0.77 3.30
N TYR A 149 -5.32 2.02 3.79
CA TYR A 149 -6.05 3.15 3.23
C TYR A 149 -5.76 3.35 1.73
N SER A 150 -4.56 2.98 1.25
CA SER A 150 -4.24 2.97 -0.18
C SER A 150 -5.25 2.20 -1.03
N PHE A 151 -5.93 1.21 -0.42
CA PHE A 151 -6.92 0.35 -1.03
C PHE A 151 -8.37 0.67 -0.65
N MET A 152 -8.65 1.80 0.04
CA MET A 152 -9.91 2.01 0.77
C MET A 152 -11.22 1.82 -0.03
N THR A 153 -11.26 2.14 -1.33
CA THR A 153 -12.46 1.97 -2.17
C THR A 153 -12.64 0.54 -2.66
N ASP A 154 -11.53 -0.18 -2.77
CA ASP A 154 -11.50 -1.58 -3.16
C ASP A 154 -11.71 -2.48 -1.95
N PHE A 155 -11.25 -2.07 -0.77
CA PHE A 155 -11.39 -2.82 0.47
C PHE A 155 -12.87 -3.01 0.84
N GLY A 156 -13.27 -4.25 1.09
CA GLY A 156 -14.66 -4.63 1.36
C GLY A 156 -15.55 -4.70 0.11
N THR A 157 -15.05 -4.34 -1.08
CA THR A 157 -15.80 -4.43 -2.34
C THR A 157 -15.19 -5.47 -3.28
N VAL A 158 -13.93 -5.28 -3.68
CA VAL A 158 -13.17 -6.17 -4.58
C VAL A 158 -11.86 -6.65 -3.96
N LEU A 159 -11.45 -6.09 -2.82
CA LEU A 159 -10.32 -6.53 -2.00
C LEU A 159 -10.81 -6.92 -0.60
N ASP A 160 -10.32 -8.05 -0.10
CA ASP A 160 -10.45 -8.44 1.30
C ASP A 160 -9.12 -8.25 2.06
N LEU A 161 -9.12 -8.47 3.37
CA LEU A 161 -7.95 -8.31 4.23
C LEU A 161 -6.76 -9.16 3.75
N GLU A 162 -6.99 -10.44 3.42
CA GLU A 162 -5.91 -11.32 2.95
C GLU A 162 -5.33 -10.82 1.62
N THR A 163 -6.16 -10.40 0.68
CA THR A 163 -5.73 -9.93 -0.64
C THR A 163 -4.97 -8.61 -0.53
N ALA A 164 -5.40 -7.72 0.36
CA ALA A 164 -4.70 -6.47 0.64
C ALA A 164 -3.31 -6.73 1.25
N LEU A 165 -3.20 -7.59 2.28
CA LEU A 165 -1.92 -7.97 2.89
C LEU A 165 -1.00 -8.70 1.90
N ALA A 166 -1.57 -9.55 1.04
CA ALA A 166 -0.80 -10.18 -0.03
C ALA A 166 -0.23 -9.17 -1.02
N ALA A 167 -0.96 -8.09 -1.36
CA ALA A 167 -0.48 -7.02 -2.22
C ALA A 167 0.64 -6.21 -1.54
N VAL A 168 0.56 -5.96 -0.23
CA VAL A 168 1.65 -5.33 0.55
C VAL A 168 2.92 -6.18 0.47
N ALA A 169 2.82 -7.49 0.71
CA ALA A 169 3.97 -8.38 0.63
C ALA A 169 4.53 -8.51 -0.80
N ASP A 170 3.66 -8.43 -1.83
CA ASP A 170 4.07 -8.55 -3.23
C ASP A 170 5.02 -7.43 -3.70
N VAL A 171 4.90 -6.24 -3.12
CA VAL A 171 5.83 -5.12 -3.37
C VAL A 171 7.10 -5.16 -2.52
N GLY A 172 7.32 -6.26 -1.79
CA GLY A 172 8.44 -6.42 -0.87
C GLY A 172 8.41 -5.45 0.31
N ALA A 173 7.23 -4.92 0.67
CA ALA A 173 7.06 -4.17 1.90
C ALA A 173 6.97 -5.15 3.08
N THR A 174 7.46 -4.72 4.24
CA THR A 174 7.42 -5.49 5.49
C THR A 174 6.50 -4.86 6.52
N GLY A 175 6.15 -3.59 6.36
CA GLY A 175 5.25 -2.87 7.26
C GLY A 175 3.82 -2.83 6.73
N VAL A 176 2.84 -3.01 7.62
CA VAL A 176 1.44 -2.73 7.32
C VAL A 176 0.85 -1.76 8.32
N GLU A 177 0.18 -0.74 7.80
CA GLU A 177 -0.63 0.20 8.56
C GLU A 177 -2.11 -0.04 8.28
N ILE A 178 -2.94 0.11 9.32
CA ILE A 178 -4.40 0.04 9.19
C ILE A 178 -5.05 1.27 9.81
N LEU A 179 -6.23 1.59 9.32
CA LEU A 179 -7.18 2.46 10.04
C LEU A 179 -8.13 1.60 10.86
N GLY A 180 -8.29 1.88 12.15
CA GLY A 180 -9.11 1.10 13.08
C GLY A 180 -10.52 0.84 12.56
N GLU A 181 -11.31 1.90 12.39
CA GLU A 181 -12.68 1.82 11.85
C GLU A 181 -12.76 1.30 10.42
N GLY A 182 -11.70 1.47 9.63
CA GLY A 182 -11.68 1.06 8.23
C GLY A 182 -11.46 -0.44 8.02
N HIS A 183 -10.74 -1.10 8.94
CA HIS A 183 -10.22 -2.45 8.69
C HIS A 183 -10.49 -3.44 9.83
N VAL A 184 -10.68 -2.98 11.07
CA VAL A 184 -10.98 -3.85 12.21
C VAL A 184 -12.45 -4.21 12.21
N ALA A 185 -12.78 -5.47 11.95
CA ALA A 185 -14.16 -5.94 12.00
C ALA A 185 -14.72 -5.81 13.42
N ASN A 186 -15.93 -5.25 13.54
CA ASN A 186 -16.58 -4.94 14.82
C ASN A 186 -15.77 -3.98 15.71
N TYR A 187 -15.04 -3.04 15.11
CA TYR A 187 -14.40 -1.97 15.87
C TYR A 187 -15.38 -1.32 16.87
N PRO A 188 -14.96 -1.05 18.12
CA PRO A 188 -13.60 -1.22 18.66
C PRO A 188 -13.36 -2.57 19.35
N GLU A 189 -14.27 -3.54 19.21
CA GLU A 189 -14.24 -4.83 19.92
C GLU A 189 -14.12 -6.01 18.94
N PRO A 190 -12.97 -6.19 18.26
CA PRO A 190 -12.82 -7.33 17.35
C PRO A 190 -12.92 -8.66 18.09
N SER A 191 -13.52 -9.64 17.42
CA SER A 191 -13.60 -11.00 17.94
C SER A 191 -12.23 -11.66 18.03
N THR A 192 -12.07 -12.63 18.93
CA THR A 192 -10.84 -13.46 18.99
C THR A 192 -10.53 -14.14 17.66
N ALA A 193 -11.53 -14.65 16.95
CA ALA A 193 -11.33 -15.28 15.65
C ALA A 193 -10.75 -14.31 14.61
N TRP A 194 -11.16 -13.04 14.63
CA TRP A 194 -10.60 -12.02 13.74
C TRP A 194 -9.15 -11.70 14.10
N ARG A 195 -8.82 -11.60 15.41
CA ARG A 195 -7.44 -11.38 15.87
C ARG A 195 -6.52 -12.55 15.50
N ASP A 196 -6.99 -13.79 15.68
CA ASP A 196 -6.23 -14.98 15.31
C ASP A 196 -5.94 -14.98 13.80
N GLU A 197 -6.93 -14.63 12.98
CA GLU A 197 -6.75 -14.51 11.53
C GLU A 197 -5.80 -13.36 11.15
N TRP A 198 -5.91 -12.19 11.81
CA TRP A 198 -4.97 -11.08 11.64
C TRP A 198 -3.53 -11.52 11.84
N PHE A 199 -3.22 -12.16 12.98
CA PHE A 199 -1.86 -12.63 13.26
C PHE A 199 -1.41 -13.76 12.34
N ARG A 200 -2.31 -14.69 11.98
CA ARG A 200 -2.01 -15.75 11.00
C ARG A 200 -1.64 -15.17 9.64
N LEU A 201 -2.33 -14.09 9.21
CA LEU A 201 -2.03 -13.41 7.95
C LEU A 201 -0.71 -12.65 8.02
N LEU A 202 -0.44 -11.92 9.11
CA LEU A 202 0.85 -11.26 9.32
C LEU A 202 2.02 -12.25 9.25
N GLU A 203 1.90 -13.42 9.90
CA GLU A 203 2.91 -14.48 9.82
C GLU A 203 3.05 -15.03 8.39
N LYS A 204 1.93 -15.39 7.74
CA LYS A 204 1.91 -15.93 6.38
C LYS A 204 2.61 -15.03 5.37
N TYR A 205 2.46 -13.71 5.51
CA TYR A 205 3.02 -12.73 4.60
C TYR A 205 4.30 -12.05 5.12
N SER A 206 4.80 -12.46 6.29
CA SER A 206 5.99 -11.88 6.92
C SER A 206 5.88 -10.35 7.10
N LEU A 207 4.72 -9.89 7.55
CA LEU A 207 4.41 -8.48 7.76
C LEU A 207 4.44 -8.13 9.25
N ALA A 208 4.88 -6.92 9.54
CA ALA A 208 4.86 -6.31 10.85
C ALA A 208 3.78 -5.20 10.90
N PRO A 209 2.92 -5.17 11.93
CA PRO A 209 2.03 -4.04 12.18
C PRO A 209 2.85 -2.80 12.55
N THR A 210 2.64 -1.69 11.85
CA THR A 210 3.42 -0.46 12.02
C THR A 210 2.61 0.62 12.72
N ASN A 211 1.77 1.33 11.97
CA ASN A 211 0.93 2.43 12.43
C ASN A 211 -0.55 2.03 12.51
N TYR A 212 -1.22 2.47 13.58
CA TYR A 212 -2.64 2.29 13.80
C TYR A 212 -3.35 3.65 13.73
N GLY A 213 -4.11 3.88 12.66
CA GLY A 213 -4.94 5.08 12.52
C GLY A 213 -6.16 5.02 13.44
N SER A 214 -6.33 6.05 14.27
CA SER A 214 -7.47 6.20 15.19
C SER A 214 -8.07 7.61 15.08
N TRP A 215 -9.15 7.87 15.82
CA TRP A 215 -9.84 9.16 15.78
C TRP A 215 -10.15 9.68 17.17
N ILE A 216 -10.09 11.01 17.30
CA ILE A 216 -10.69 11.76 18.41
C ILE A 216 -11.72 12.70 17.78
N ASP A 217 -12.93 12.19 17.56
CA ASP A 217 -14.02 12.93 16.93
C ASP A 217 -14.57 13.99 17.89
N THR A 218 -13.92 15.16 17.95
CA THR A 218 -14.29 16.22 18.92
C THR A 218 -15.67 16.82 18.71
N ARG A 219 -16.29 16.54 17.55
CA ARG A 219 -17.69 16.88 17.24
C ARG A 219 -18.68 15.78 17.58
N LEU A 220 -18.24 14.69 18.22
CA LEU A 220 -19.14 13.68 18.75
C LEU A 220 -20.17 14.36 19.67
N HIS A 221 -21.44 14.07 19.44
CA HIS A 221 -22.57 14.70 20.15
C HIS A 221 -22.67 16.24 20.02
N SER A 222 -22.07 16.87 19.00
CA SER A 222 -22.12 18.34 18.85
C SER A 222 -23.41 18.89 18.22
N SER A 223 -24.44 18.05 18.05
CA SER A 223 -25.68 18.39 17.32
C SER A 223 -26.94 17.96 18.07
N GLY A 224 -28.03 18.71 17.86
CA GLY A 224 -29.35 18.42 18.44
C GLY A 224 -29.60 19.04 19.83
N PRO A 225 -30.78 18.79 20.44
CA PRO A 225 -31.19 19.43 21.70
C PRO A 225 -30.30 19.12 22.92
N HIS A 226 -29.51 18.04 22.85
CA HIS A 226 -28.61 17.59 23.91
C HIS A 226 -27.13 17.73 23.50
N ALA A 227 -26.84 18.64 22.57
CA ALA A 227 -25.49 18.86 22.08
C ALA A 227 -24.56 19.30 23.21
N HIS A 228 -23.37 18.71 23.24
CA HIS A 228 -22.28 19.14 24.12
C HIS A 228 -20.94 19.06 23.37
N ALA A 229 -19.98 19.84 23.84
CA ALA A 229 -18.60 19.71 23.37
C ALA A 229 -17.96 18.49 24.05
N MET A 230 -17.15 17.76 23.29
CA MET A 230 -16.31 16.72 23.86
C MET A 230 -15.35 17.35 24.89
N THR A 231 -15.23 16.71 26.04
CA THR A 231 -14.27 17.06 27.08
C THR A 231 -12.91 16.41 26.83
N ALA A 232 -11.84 16.97 27.41
CA ALA A 232 -10.52 16.35 27.32
C ALA A 232 -10.46 14.94 27.95
N GLU A 233 -11.31 14.66 28.95
CA GLU A 233 -11.45 13.33 29.56
C GLU A 233 -12.08 12.32 28.59
N GLU A 234 -13.13 12.70 27.87
CA GLU A 234 -13.74 11.85 26.83
C GLU A 234 -12.79 11.63 25.65
N GLY A 235 -12.04 12.66 25.25
CA GLY A 235 -10.99 12.56 24.25
C GLY A 235 -9.87 11.59 24.68
N ALA A 236 -9.43 11.69 25.94
CA ALA A 236 -8.46 10.76 26.52
C ALA A 236 -9.00 9.33 26.56
N ALA A 237 -10.26 9.12 26.97
CA ALA A 237 -10.86 7.79 27.02
C ALA A 237 -10.90 7.12 25.63
N THR A 238 -11.18 7.91 24.58
CA THR A 238 -11.16 7.45 23.19
C THR A 238 -9.75 7.05 22.76
N LEU A 239 -8.76 7.92 22.99
CA LEU A 239 -7.35 7.64 22.67
C LEU A 239 -6.83 6.41 23.43
N GLN A 240 -7.13 6.29 24.72
CA GLN A 240 -6.70 5.17 25.56
C GLN A 240 -7.33 3.83 25.14
N ARG A 241 -8.57 3.83 24.65
CA ARG A 241 -9.17 2.63 24.05
C ARG A 241 -8.35 2.17 22.85
N ASP A 242 -7.99 3.10 21.97
CA ASP A 242 -7.28 2.77 20.74
C ASP A 242 -5.82 2.42 20.98
N LEU A 243 -5.17 2.99 22.01
CA LEU A 243 -3.85 2.54 22.48
C LEU A 243 -3.87 1.07 22.91
N ARG A 244 -4.88 0.65 23.69
CA ARG A 244 -5.02 -0.75 24.12
C ARG A 244 -5.26 -1.67 22.92
N LEU A 245 -6.17 -1.28 22.03
CA LEU A 245 -6.47 -2.07 20.83
C LEU A 245 -5.24 -2.16 19.90
N ALA A 246 -4.53 -1.06 19.68
CA ALA A 246 -3.29 -1.06 18.91
C ALA A 246 -2.25 -2.03 19.49
N LYS A 247 -2.05 -2.01 20.82
CA LYS A 247 -1.17 -2.95 21.52
C LYS A 247 -1.62 -4.40 21.34
N GLU A 248 -2.92 -4.67 21.50
CA GLU A 248 -3.50 -6.01 21.32
C GLU A 248 -3.29 -6.54 19.89
N LEU A 249 -3.24 -5.67 18.89
CA LEU A 249 -3.03 -6.01 17.48
C LEU A 249 -1.55 -5.95 17.04
N GLY A 250 -0.64 -5.64 17.96
CA GLY A 250 0.81 -5.65 17.77
C GLY A 250 1.42 -4.34 17.28
N PHE A 251 0.65 -3.26 17.12
CA PHE A 251 1.14 -1.97 16.66
C PHE A 251 1.99 -1.26 17.73
N ARG A 252 2.94 -0.44 17.26
CA ARG A 252 3.80 0.40 18.12
C ARG A 252 3.52 1.89 17.98
N PHE A 253 2.75 2.29 16.98
CA PHE A 253 2.36 3.66 16.74
C PHE A 253 0.85 3.79 16.66
N VAL A 254 0.31 4.85 17.25
CA VAL A 254 -1.08 5.27 17.07
C VAL A 254 -1.06 6.68 16.49
N ARG A 255 -1.65 6.84 15.29
CA ARG A 255 -1.90 8.12 14.63
C ARG A 255 -3.34 8.55 14.91
N PRO A 256 -3.60 9.37 15.95
CA PRO A 256 -4.94 9.91 16.16
C PRO A 256 -5.21 11.04 15.16
N LYS A 257 -6.28 10.91 14.39
CA LYS A 257 -6.92 12.03 13.70
C LYS A 257 -7.77 12.79 14.71
N ILE A 258 -7.21 13.90 15.20
CA ILE A 258 -7.88 14.78 16.15
C ILE A 258 -8.77 15.74 15.38
N GLY A 259 -10.01 15.96 15.82
CA GLY A 259 -10.87 16.99 15.25
C GLY A 259 -10.17 18.36 15.19
N VAL A 260 -10.45 19.14 14.15
CA VAL A 260 -9.81 20.44 13.89
C VAL A 260 -10.80 21.59 13.90
N VAL A 261 -10.31 22.80 14.23
CA VAL A 261 -11.11 24.01 14.39
C VAL A 261 -10.83 25.09 13.35
N SER A 262 -9.85 24.89 12.47
CA SER A 262 -9.44 25.86 11.44
C SER A 262 -9.12 25.19 10.09
N GLY A 263 -9.00 26.00 9.04
CA GLY A 263 -8.71 25.53 7.68
C GLY A 263 -7.27 25.05 7.47
N ASP A 264 -6.33 25.50 8.29
CA ASP A 264 -4.94 25.05 8.39
C ASP A 264 -4.75 23.91 9.41
N LEU A 265 -5.86 23.29 9.84
CA LEU A 265 -5.92 22.09 10.69
C LEU A 265 -5.36 22.26 12.11
N ILE A 266 -5.58 23.41 12.76
CA ILE A 266 -5.34 23.53 14.21
C ILE A 266 -6.23 22.51 14.93
N PRO A 267 -5.64 21.58 15.73
CA PRO A 267 -6.42 20.61 16.49
C PRO A 267 -7.32 21.29 17.51
N ASP A 268 -8.45 20.66 17.80
CA ASP A 268 -9.37 21.07 18.86
C ASP A 268 -8.62 21.24 20.20
N PRO A 269 -8.81 22.34 20.96
CA PRO A 269 -8.04 22.63 22.16
C PRO A 269 -8.01 21.53 23.22
N ILE A 270 -8.93 20.56 23.20
CA ILE A 270 -8.88 19.42 24.11
C ILE A 270 -7.66 18.51 23.88
N TRP A 271 -7.03 18.60 22.71
CA TRP A 271 -5.97 17.67 22.28
C TRP A 271 -4.85 17.54 23.31
N THR A 272 -4.37 18.67 23.87
CA THR A 272 -3.20 18.68 24.76
C THR A 272 -3.48 17.87 26.01
N GLU A 273 -4.59 18.17 26.68
CA GLU A 273 -4.96 17.50 27.93
C GLU A 273 -5.38 16.04 27.67
N SER A 274 -6.04 15.75 26.53
CA SER A 274 -6.35 14.36 26.14
C SER A 274 -5.09 13.50 25.95
N VAL A 275 -4.06 14.06 25.32
CA VAL A 275 -2.76 13.40 25.14
C VAL A 275 -2.04 13.27 26.48
N GLU A 276 -1.92 14.34 27.27
CA GLU A 276 -1.21 14.32 28.57
C GLU A 276 -1.81 13.28 29.52
N ARG A 277 -3.15 13.16 29.58
CA ARG A 277 -3.86 12.11 30.35
C ARG A 277 -3.60 10.69 29.85
N SER A 278 -3.07 10.53 28.64
CA SER A 278 -2.84 9.24 27.99
C SER A 278 -1.36 8.84 27.97
N LEU A 279 -0.43 9.73 28.32
CA LEU A 279 1.02 9.47 28.25
C LEU A 279 1.48 8.31 29.14
N ASP A 280 0.95 8.21 30.37
CA ASP A 280 1.30 7.11 31.27
C ASP A 280 0.89 5.75 30.69
N LEU A 281 -0.31 5.66 30.09
CA LEU A 281 -0.77 4.43 29.45
C LEU A 281 0.04 4.14 28.17
N ALA A 282 0.34 5.15 27.37
CA ALA A 282 1.19 5.01 26.18
C ALA A 282 2.57 4.45 26.55
N HIS A 283 3.14 4.92 27.66
CA HIS A 283 4.37 4.39 28.25
C HIS A 283 4.23 2.93 28.71
N GLU A 284 3.20 2.60 29.50
CA GLU A 284 2.94 1.24 29.97
C GLU A 284 2.77 0.22 28.83
N LEU A 285 2.09 0.63 27.76
CA LEU A 285 1.85 -0.21 26.59
C LEU A 285 3.04 -0.23 25.62
N ASP A 286 4.01 0.67 25.78
CA ASP A 286 5.10 0.92 24.83
C ASP A 286 4.58 1.21 23.41
N VAL A 287 3.62 2.14 23.33
CA VAL A 287 3.00 2.61 22.09
C VAL A 287 3.20 4.11 21.99
N ILE A 288 3.70 4.60 20.85
CA ILE A 288 3.97 6.02 20.62
C ILE A 288 2.73 6.66 19.97
N ILE A 289 2.24 7.75 20.56
CA ILE A 289 1.21 8.60 19.96
C ILE A 289 1.89 9.54 18.95
N CYS A 290 1.46 9.52 17.70
CA CYS A 290 2.06 10.34 16.65
C CYS A 290 0.98 11.02 15.78
N PRO A 291 0.44 12.18 16.21
CA PRO A 291 -0.42 12.96 15.34
C PRO A 291 0.35 13.37 14.07
N GLU A 292 -0.40 13.47 12.99
CA GLU A 292 0.16 13.66 11.65
C GLU A 292 0.21 15.13 11.26
N ILE A 293 1.37 15.55 10.74
CA ILE A 293 1.55 16.80 10.03
C ILE A 293 1.30 16.53 8.55
N HIS A 294 0.16 17.00 8.05
CA HIS A 294 -0.26 16.83 6.66
C HIS A 294 -0.82 18.12 6.08
N SER A 295 -0.88 18.19 4.76
CA SER A 295 -1.44 19.32 4.02
C SER A 295 -2.87 19.61 4.50
N PRO A 296 -3.25 20.88 4.76
CA PRO A 296 -2.49 22.13 4.52
C PRO A 296 -1.49 22.58 5.60
N THR A 297 -1.24 21.83 6.68
CA THR A 297 -0.30 22.23 7.73
C THR A 297 1.15 21.98 7.30
N PRO A 298 2.00 23.02 7.16
CA PRO A 298 3.42 22.84 6.85
C PRO A 298 4.24 22.47 8.11
N ILE A 299 5.51 22.12 7.93
CA ILE A 299 6.45 21.87 9.04
C ILE A 299 6.57 23.10 9.95
N ARG A 300 6.74 24.28 9.36
CA ARG A 300 6.83 25.54 10.11
C ARG A 300 5.43 26.07 10.42
N HIS A 301 4.85 25.57 11.49
CA HIS A 301 3.48 25.91 11.90
C HIS A 301 3.33 25.86 13.43
N PRO A 302 2.50 26.74 14.04
CA PRO A 302 2.29 26.74 15.50
C PRO A 302 1.86 25.39 16.07
N VAL A 303 1.11 24.58 15.32
CA VAL A 303 0.72 23.21 15.73
C VAL A 303 1.94 22.31 15.91
N VAL A 304 2.92 22.42 15.01
CA VAL A 304 4.17 21.65 15.09
C VAL A 304 4.98 22.14 16.29
N ASP A 305 5.08 23.45 16.49
CA ASP A 305 5.73 24.05 17.66
C ASP A 305 5.07 23.58 18.98
N ASP A 306 3.75 23.50 19.02
CA ASP A 306 3.00 23.04 20.20
C ASP A 306 3.24 21.55 20.51
N TYR A 307 3.30 20.70 19.48
CA TYR A 307 3.64 19.28 19.62
C TYR A 307 5.08 19.09 20.11
N ILE A 308 6.04 19.81 19.52
CA ILE A 308 7.44 19.81 19.96
C ILE A 308 7.54 20.33 21.41
N GLY A 309 6.81 21.39 21.73
CA GLY A 309 6.74 21.96 23.07
C GLY A 309 6.20 20.99 24.12
N LEU A 310 5.25 20.12 23.76
CA LEU A 310 4.78 19.02 24.62
C LEU A 310 5.90 17.99 24.86
N ILE A 311 6.61 17.57 23.81
CA ILE A 311 7.74 16.62 23.92
C ILE A 311 8.82 17.20 24.84
N GLN A 312 9.24 18.44 24.60
CA GLN A 312 10.29 19.10 25.36
C GLN A 312 9.91 19.34 26.83
N ARG A 313 8.67 19.76 27.10
CA ARG A 313 8.19 20.01 28.46
C ARG A 313 8.05 18.74 29.28
N THR A 314 7.54 17.66 28.68
CA THR A 314 7.26 16.40 29.38
C THR A 314 8.47 15.45 29.40
N GLY A 315 9.38 15.58 28.44
CA GLY A 315 10.49 14.64 28.24
C GLY A 315 10.05 13.26 27.75
N THR A 316 8.78 13.10 27.37
CA THR A 316 8.23 11.80 26.95
C THR A 316 8.93 11.24 25.72
N LYS A 317 8.97 9.91 25.63
CA LYS A 317 9.40 9.15 24.43
C LYS A 317 8.23 8.44 23.75
N HIS A 318 7.03 8.59 24.30
CA HIS A 318 5.78 7.95 23.84
C HIS A 318 4.84 8.94 23.14
N PHE A 319 5.38 10.09 22.71
CA PHE A 319 4.74 11.03 21.80
C PHE A 319 5.77 11.54 20.78
N GLY A 320 5.40 11.59 19.50
CA GLY A 320 6.27 12.04 18.42
C GLY A 320 5.47 12.64 17.27
N LEU A 321 6.15 12.99 16.19
CA LEU A 321 5.53 13.51 14.97
C LEU A 321 5.44 12.41 13.91
N LEU A 322 4.35 12.42 13.17
CA LEU A 322 4.25 11.70 11.90
C LEU A 322 4.26 12.73 10.77
N ILE A 323 5.13 12.55 9.78
CA ILE A 323 5.18 13.44 8.60
C ILE A 323 4.50 12.76 7.40
N ASP A 324 3.53 13.45 6.81
CA ASP A 324 2.91 13.07 5.55
C ASP A 324 3.61 13.77 4.37
N THR A 325 4.14 13.00 3.42
CA THR A 325 4.89 13.55 2.27
C THR A 325 4.05 14.42 1.33
N GLY A 326 2.73 14.43 1.47
CA GLY A 326 1.83 15.34 0.77
C GLY A 326 2.09 16.81 1.07
N ILE A 327 2.75 17.15 2.19
CA ILE A 327 3.22 18.53 2.44
C ILE A 327 4.28 18.99 1.43
N PHE A 328 5.04 18.06 0.83
CA PHE A 328 6.06 18.36 -0.17
C PHE A 328 5.51 18.45 -1.60
N GLN A 329 4.20 18.26 -1.79
CA GLN A 329 3.57 18.37 -3.10
C GLN A 329 3.82 19.76 -3.70
N ASP A 330 4.48 19.80 -4.85
CA ASP A 330 4.91 21.04 -5.54
C ASP A 330 4.17 21.29 -6.86
N ARG A 331 3.33 20.33 -7.27
CA ARG A 331 2.51 20.38 -8.48
C ARG A 331 1.06 20.04 -8.15
N PRO A 332 0.09 20.63 -8.88
CA PRO A 332 -1.32 20.42 -8.59
C PRO A 332 -1.80 19.04 -9.03
N ILE A 333 -2.73 18.47 -8.25
CA ILE A 333 -3.51 17.31 -8.70
C ILE A 333 -4.40 17.78 -9.88
N PRO A 334 -4.52 17.02 -10.99
CA PRO A 334 -5.43 17.37 -12.09
C PRO A 334 -6.86 17.59 -11.61
N LEU A 335 -7.59 18.52 -12.25
CA LEU A 335 -8.99 18.76 -11.93
C LEU A 335 -9.86 17.57 -12.35
N GLY A 336 -10.78 17.18 -11.48
CA GLY A 336 -11.82 16.22 -11.81
C GLY A 336 -12.86 16.80 -12.78
N PRO A 337 -13.70 15.95 -13.39
CA PRO A 337 -14.80 16.41 -14.24
C PRO A 337 -15.72 17.39 -13.51
N GLY A 338 -15.81 18.63 -14.00
CA GLY A 338 -16.66 19.68 -13.43
C GLY A 338 -16.03 20.47 -12.28
N GLU A 339 -14.80 20.16 -11.87
CA GLU A 339 -14.07 20.97 -10.89
C GLU A 339 -13.43 22.19 -11.56
N THR A 340 -13.39 23.30 -10.83
CA THR A 340 -12.54 24.46 -11.16
C THR A 340 -11.59 24.77 -10.02
N ARG A 341 -10.52 25.52 -10.29
CA ARG A 341 -9.55 25.92 -9.26
C ARG A 341 -10.17 26.83 -8.19
N GLU A 342 -11.23 27.57 -8.55
CA GLU A 342 -11.93 28.46 -7.63
C GLU A 342 -12.80 27.70 -6.62
N THR A 343 -13.32 26.51 -7.00
CA THR A 343 -14.20 25.71 -6.13
C THR A 343 -13.46 24.64 -5.35
N ARG A 344 -12.29 24.22 -5.83
CA ARG A 344 -11.49 23.17 -5.21
C ARG A 344 -10.66 23.72 -4.04
N PRO A 345 -10.51 22.98 -2.93
CA PRO A 345 -9.61 23.39 -1.86
C PRO A 345 -8.18 23.62 -2.35
N ALA A 346 -7.61 24.80 -2.06
CA ALA A 346 -6.32 25.24 -2.59
C ALA A 346 -5.16 24.31 -2.21
N PHE A 347 -5.24 23.61 -1.09
CA PHE A 347 -4.20 22.70 -0.63
C PHE A 347 -4.00 21.47 -1.55
N LEU A 348 -5.00 21.14 -2.39
CA LEU A 348 -4.88 20.09 -3.41
C LEU A 348 -4.00 20.53 -4.60
N ASP A 349 -3.66 21.82 -4.70
CA ASP A 349 -2.66 22.32 -5.64
C ASP A 349 -1.22 22.12 -5.12
N GLY A 350 -1.07 21.66 -3.88
CA GLY A 350 0.22 21.50 -3.19
C GLY A 350 0.59 22.73 -2.36
N ILE A 351 1.19 22.50 -1.20
CA ILE A 351 1.71 23.58 -0.33
C ILE A 351 3.23 23.75 -0.46
N GLY A 352 3.91 22.87 -1.20
CA GLY A 352 5.31 23.03 -1.63
C GLY A 352 6.29 23.28 -0.49
N VAL A 353 6.14 22.60 0.66
CA VAL A 353 7.13 22.67 1.75
C VAL A 353 8.48 22.23 1.18
N ASP A 354 9.55 22.97 1.51
CA ASP A 354 10.90 22.59 1.11
C ASP A 354 11.27 21.29 1.85
N PRO A 355 11.62 20.19 1.14
CA PRO A 355 12.05 18.97 1.80
C PRO A 355 13.17 19.16 2.82
N ALA A 356 14.04 20.17 2.66
CA ALA A 356 15.10 20.49 3.62
C ALA A 356 14.56 20.90 5.01
N ASP A 357 13.33 21.41 5.10
CA ASP A 357 12.70 21.78 6.38
C ASP A 357 12.48 20.54 7.28
N PHE A 358 12.50 19.31 6.72
CA PHE A 358 12.43 18.08 7.52
C PHE A 358 13.55 18.00 8.58
N ALA A 359 14.74 18.50 8.28
CA ALA A 359 15.87 18.49 9.21
C ALA A 359 15.58 19.27 10.50
N GLU A 360 14.68 20.26 10.48
CA GLU A 360 14.30 21.06 11.65
C GLU A 360 13.49 20.26 12.67
N VAL A 361 12.81 19.19 12.23
CA VAL A 361 11.91 18.39 13.07
C VAL A 361 12.30 16.92 13.17
N ALA A 362 13.31 16.48 12.42
CA ALA A 362 13.70 15.08 12.28
C ALA A 362 13.88 14.33 13.61
N GLU A 363 14.42 14.97 14.64
CA GLU A 363 14.62 14.34 15.96
C GLU A 363 13.30 13.96 16.67
N TYR A 364 12.18 14.58 16.28
CA TYR A 364 10.85 14.33 16.82
C TYR A 364 10.01 13.41 15.92
N VAL A 365 10.44 13.15 14.69
CA VAL A 365 9.69 12.33 13.73
C VAL A 365 9.90 10.85 14.00
N VAL A 366 8.81 10.14 14.24
CA VAL A 366 8.83 8.70 14.55
C VAL A 366 8.26 7.84 13.41
N PHE A 367 7.56 8.47 12.45
CA PHE A 367 6.93 7.77 11.35
C PHE A 367 6.75 8.70 10.13
N VAL A 368 6.78 8.13 8.92
CA VAL A 368 6.56 8.86 7.67
C VAL A 368 5.47 8.16 6.85
N GLN A 369 4.40 8.89 6.56
CA GLN A 369 3.39 8.50 5.57
C GLN A 369 3.85 8.98 4.19
N ALA A 370 4.16 8.02 3.32
CA ALA A 370 4.56 8.27 1.94
C ALA A 370 3.31 8.49 1.06
N LYS A 371 2.57 9.58 1.29
CA LYS A 371 1.41 9.96 0.46
C LYS A 371 1.83 10.26 -0.98
N PHE A 372 1.02 9.79 -1.94
CA PHE A 372 1.15 10.08 -3.36
C PHE A 372 -0.19 9.94 -4.10
N HIS A 373 -0.26 10.42 -5.34
CA HIS A 373 -1.53 10.49 -6.09
C HIS A 373 -1.48 9.82 -7.46
N ASP A 374 -0.43 10.04 -8.25
CA ASP A 374 -0.33 9.39 -9.56
C ASP A 374 1.13 9.26 -9.99
N ILE A 375 1.53 8.04 -10.32
CA ILE A 375 2.83 7.72 -10.91
C ILE A 375 2.57 7.08 -12.27
N ASP A 376 3.17 7.66 -13.31
CA ASP A 376 2.99 7.21 -14.69
C ASP A 376 3.82 5.95 -15.02
N GLU A 377 3.67 5.43 -16.22
CA GLU A 377 4.43 4.26 -16.71
C GLU A 377 5.94 4.52 -16.86
N ASN A 378 6.41 5.77 -16.78
CA ASN A 378 7.84 6.09 -16.80
C ASN A 378 8.41 6.23 -15.38
N LEU A 379 7.65 5.84 -14.35
CA LEU A 379 7.97 6.01 -12.94
C LEU A 379 8.18 7.48 -12.57
N HIS A 380 7.43 8.40 -13.19
CA HIS A 380 7.42 9.80 -12.79
C HIS A 380 6.18 10.10 -11.96
N ASP A 381 6.41 10.53 -10.71
CA ASP A 381 5.35 11.02 -9.83
C ASP A 381 4.90 12.40 -10.27
N GLN A 382 3.60 12.55 -10.49
CA GLN A 382 3.03 13.77 -11.06
C GLN A 382 2.93 14.92 -10.03
N GLN A 383 3.11 14.66 -8.73
CA GLN A 383 2.87 15.62 -7.64
C GLN A 383 4.02 15.75 -6.62
N ILE A 384 4.66 14.65 -6.24
CA ILE A 384 5.65 14.62 -5.16
C ILE A 384 7.07 14.62 -5.75
N PRO A 385 7.96 15.54 -5.34
CA PRO A 385 9.35 15.54 -5.76
C PRO A 385 10.16 14.52 -4.95
N TRP A 386 10.01 13.23 -5.26
CA TRP A 386 10.59 12.14 -4.44
C TRP A 386 12.10 12.20 -4.22
N ARG A 387 12.90 12.67 -5.18
CA ARG A 387 14.37 12.72 -5.01
C ARG A 387 14.79 13.65 -3.85
N PRO A 388 14.45 14.95 -3.84
CA PRO A 388 14.79 15.81 -2.71
C PRO A 388 14.11 15.37 -1.41
N VAL A 389 12.91 14.80 -1.45
CA VAL A 389 12.24 14.23 -0.26
C VAL A 389 13.08 13.10 0.35
N LEU A 390 13.43 12.07 -0.42
CA LEU A 390 14.19 10.93 0.06
C LEU A 390 15.62 11.33 0.47
N GLN A 391 16.26 12.28 -0.22
CA GLN A 391 17.57 12.81 0.17
C GLN A 391 17.49 13.49 1.54
N SER A 392 16.50 14.35 1.78
CA SER A 392 16.34 15.04 3.07
C SER A 392 16.10 14.07 4.23
N LEU A 393 15.26 13.04 4.01
CA LEU A 393 15.04 11.98 5.00
C LEU A 393 16.34 11.23 5.32
N LYS A 394 17.13 10.88 4.29
CA LYS A 394 18.42 10.19 4.43
C LYS A 394 19.43 11.05 5.18
N ASP A 395 19.60 12.31 4.76
CA ASP A 395 20.56 13.26 5.34
C ASP A 395 20.23 13.57 6.81
N SER A 396 18.94 13.54 7.16
CA SER A 396 18.46 13.72 8.54
C SER A 396 18.54 12.44 9.37
N GLY A 397 18.99 11.32 8.81
CA GLY A 397 19.19 10.05 9.51
C GLY A 397 17.91 9.25 9.77
N TYR A 398 16.81 9.51 9.06
CA TYR A 398 15.59 8.71 9.18
C TYR A 398 15.80 7.31 8.58
N THR A 399 15.51 6.27 9.36
CA THR A 399 15.64 4.86 8.94
C THR A 399 14.35 4.06 9.10
N GLY A 400 13.24 4.73 9.46
CA GLY A 400 11.97 4.09 9.73
C GLY A 400 11.20 3.70 8.46
N TYR A 401 9.93 3.35 8.65
CA TYR A 401 9.04 3.02 7.55
C TYR A 401 8.68 4.24 6.70
N LEU A 402 8.71 4.06 5.38
CA LEU A 402 7.97 4.88 4.42
C LEU A 402 6.66 4.12 4.12
N SER A 403 5.55 4.56 4.72
CA SER A 403 4.24 3.89 4.60
C SER A 403 3.42 4.47 3.45
N SER A 404 3.32 3.74 2.33
CA SER A 404 2.55 4.20 1.16
C SER A 404 1.11 4.54 1.51
N GLU A 405 0.66 5.74 1.12
CA GLU A 405 -0.73 6.17 1.22
C GLU A 405 -1.18 6.74 -0.13
N TYR A 406 -1.78 5.87 -0.95
CA TYR A 406 -2.29 6.27 -2.25
C TYR A 406 -3.59 7.08 -2.08
N GLU A 407 -3.63 8.29 -2.64
CA GLU A 407 -4.79 9.22 -2.67
C GLU A 407 -5.27 9.60 -4.07
N GLY A 408 -4.83 8.84 -5.09
CA GLY A 408 -5.21 9.07 -6.47
C GLY A 408 -6.60 8.56 -6.88
N VAL A 409 -6.76 8.40 -8.20
CA VAL A 409 -7.96 7.87 -8.85
C VAL A 409 -8.30 6.47 -8.33
N ARG A 410 -9.56 6.26 -7.97
CA ARG A 410 -10.07 5.07 -7.28
C ARG A 410 -10.81 4.09 -8.21
N GLU A 411 -10.16 3.73 -9.31
CA GLU A 411 -10.64 2.66 -10.18
C GLU A 411 -10.32 1.30 -9.56
N PRO A 412 -11.21 0.29 -9.67
CA PRO A 412 -10.96 -1.04 -9.12
C PRO A 412 -9.58 -1.58 -9.51
N TRP A 413 -8.80 -2.00 -8.51
CA TRP A 413 -7.46 -2.59 -8.65
C TRP A 413 -6.33 -1.65 -9.08
N ARG A 414 -6.63 -0.39 -9.43
CA ARG A 414 -5.61 0.59 -9.84
C ARG A 414 -4.60 0.89 -8.73
N SER A 415 -5.09 0.93 -7.50
CA SER A 415 -4.31 1.19 -6.29
C SER A 415 -3.12 0.23 -6.14
N ILE A 416 -3.28 -1.05 -6.48
CA ILE A 416 -2.21 -2.05 -6.45
C ILE A 416 -1.06 -1.62 -7.35
N GLU A 417 -1.35 -1.29 -8.61
CA GLU A 417 -0.31 -0.89 -9.57
C GLU A 417 0.34 0.45 -9.20
N GLN A 418 -0.43 1.38 -8.64
CA GLN A 418 0.11 2.66 -8.17
C GLN A 418 1.08 2.47 -7.00
N VAL A 419 0.74 1.64 -6.01
CA VAL A 419 1.66 1.27 -4.92
C VAL A 419 2.91 0.59 -5.49
N ARG A 420 2.76 -0.37 -6.42
CA ARG A 420 3.90 -1.01 -7.10
C ARG A 420 4.85 0.01 -7.74
N ARG A 421 4.31 1.00 -8.46
CA ARG A 421 5.06 2.08 -9.11
C ARG A 421 5.78 2.95 -8.10
N GLN A 422 5.11 3.35 -7.02
CA GLN A 422 5.74 4.16 -5.96
C GLN A 422 6.92 3.44 -5.32
N HIS A 423 6.74 2.17 -4.95
CA HIS A 423 7.81 1.36 -4.39
C HIS A 423 8.99 1.18 -5.36
N SER A 424 8.72 1.03 -6.66
CA SER A 424 9.77 0.95 -7.68
C SER A 424 10.49 2.30 -7.86
N LEU A 425 9.76 3.41 -7.86
CA LEU A 425 10.32 4.76 -7.94
C LEU A 425 11.20 5.08 -6.74
N MET A 426 10.67 4.92 -5.52
CA MET A 426 11.41 5.25 -4.29
C MET A 426 12.69 4.46 -4.15
N ARG A 427 12.68 3.15 -4.45
CA ARG A 427 13.88 2.30 -4.37
C ARG A 427 14.90 2.66 -5.45
N SER A 428 14.45 2.88 -6.69
CA SER A 428 15.33 3.36 -7.78
C SER A 428 16.04 4.67 -7.42
N ILE A 429 15.33 5.60 -6.78
CA ILE A 429 15.94 6.86 -6.33
C ILE A 429 16.93 6.58 -5.21
N THR A 430 16.51 5.83 -4.18
CA THR A 430 17.30 5.57 -2.98
C THR A 430 18.64 4.90 -3.29
N ASP A 431 18.66 3.94 -4.22
CA ASP A 431 19.88 3.24 -4.66
C ASP A 431 20.88 4.18 -5.37
N THR A 432 20.47 5.39 -5.73
CA THR A 432 21.31 6.43 -6.37
C THR A 432 21.48 7.69 -5.53
N LEU A 433 21.07 7.69 -4.25
CA LEU A 433 21.31 8.81 -3.35
C LEU A 433 22.76 8.77 -2.86
N ASP A 434 23.44 9.92 -2.87
CA ASP A 434 24.83 10.09 -2.45
C ASP A 434 25.06 9.79 -0.97
#